data_AF-A0A946VZB9-F1
#
_entry.id   AF-A0A946VZB9-F1
#
_cell.length_a   1.000
_cell.length_b   1.000
_cell.length_c   1.000
_cell.angle_alpha   90.00
_cell.angle_beta   90.00
_cell.angle_gamma   90.00
#
_symmetry.space_group_name_H-M   'P 1'
#
loop_
_entity.id
_entity.type
_entity.pdbx_description
1 polymer ?
#
loop_
_entity_poly.entity_id
_entity_poly.type
_entity_poly.pdbx_seq_one_letter_code
_entity_poly.pdbx_strand_id
1 'polypeptide(L)'
;MHTLNQEVLDIVAANADANRETRQVAKESVQALKDCGFYRMMLPKQWGGLEHTPQAFFADQIALAEADMSTAWISGIIAVHAFQLAVMDEAAARDVYGDDPNTLVSSSYNPVGAKVAISDDGFMLSGRWGWSSGSEHCSWALLGGIVHG
;
A
#
# COMPACT_ATOMS: atom_id res chain seq x y z
N MET A 1 12.25 -7.28 -13.97
CA MET A 1 11.40 -6.67 -15.02
C MET A 1 10.78 -5.45 -14.38
N HIS A 2 10.76 -4.31 -15.06
CA HIS A 2 10.10 -3.11 -14.54
C HIS A 2 8.60 -3.23 -14.81
N THR A 3 7.77 -2.74 -13.90
CA THR A 3 6.31 -2.70 -14.08
C THR A 3 5.87 -1.40 -14.73
N LEU A 4 6.59 -0.31 -14.47
CA LEU A 4 6.29 1.00 -15.03
C LEU A 4 6.70 1.08 -16.51
N ASN A 5 5.82 1.66 -17.31
CA ASN A 5 6.08 2.08 -18.69
C ASN A 5 5.86 3.60 -18.81
N GLN A 6 6.21 4.18 -19.96
CA GLN A 6 6.09 5.62 -20.17
C GLN A 6 4.64 6.12 -20.06
N GLU A 7 3.66 5.35 -20.55
CA GLU A 7 2.25 5.72 -20.50
C GLU A 7 1.75 5.90 -19.05
N VAL A 8 2.11 5.00 -18.14
CA VAL A 8 1.78 5.12 -16.72
C VAL A 8 2.43 6.36 -16.10
N LEU A 9 3.70 6.63 -16.42
CA LEU A 9 4.41 7.81 -15.93
C LEU A 9 3.78 9.11 -16.44
N ASP A 10 3.33 9.13 -17.70
CA ASP A 10 2.66 10.27 -18.31
C ASP A 10 1.30 10.55 -17.62
N ILE A 11 0.53 9.51 -17.30
CA ILE A 11 -0.73 9.64 -16.52
C ILE A 11 -0.43 10.23 -15.14
N VAL A 12 0.60 9.73 -14.45
CA VAL A 12 0.97 10.23 -13.12
C VAL A 12 1.41 11.69 -13.19
N ALA A 13 2.27 12.05 -14.14
CA ALA A 13 2.77 13.40 -14.31
C ALA A 13 1.65 14.40 -14.65
N ALA A 14 0.70 14.01 -15.51
CA ALA A 14 -0.43 14.85 -15.91
C ALA A 14 -1.33 15.25 -14.73
N ASN A 15 -1.37 14.44 -13.66
CA ASN A 15 -2.19 14.70 -12.47
C ASN A 15 -1.46 15.47 -11.36
N ALA A 16 -0.15 15.69 -11.48
CA ALA A 16 0.68 16.17 -10.37
C ALA A 16 0.23 17.52 -9.79
N ASP A 17 -0.14 18.49 -10.64
CA ASP A 17 -0.59 19.81 -10.18
C ASP A 17 -1.97 19.74 -9.50
N ALA A 18 -2.92 19.03 -10.09
CA ALA A 18 -4.25 18.83 -9.51
C ALA A 18 -4.17 18.09 -8.16
N ASN A 19 -3.26 17.11 -8.02
CA ASN A 19 -3.05 16.40 -6.77
C ASN A 19 -2.58 17.35 -5.65
N ARG A 20 -1.74 18.35 -5.96
CA ARG A 20 -1.25 19.34 -4.99
C ARG A 20 -2.38 20.24 -4.49
N GLU A 21 -3.27 20.66 -5.38
CA GLU A 21 -4.41 21.51 -5.05
C GLU A 21 -5.46 20.76 -4.23
N THR A 22 -5.82 19.55 -4.67
CA THR A 22 -6.87 18.73 -4.04
C THR A 22 -6.38 18.00 -2.79
N ARG A 23 -5.06 17.89 -2.61
CA ARG A 23 -4.39 17.10 -1.56
C ARG A 23 -4.77 15.61 -1.62
N GLN A 24 -5.05 15.11 -2.81
CA GLN A 24 -5.44 13.73 -3.06
C GLN A 24 -4.82 13.26 -4.35
N VAL A 25 -4.29 12.03 -4.37
CA VAL A 25 -3.79 11.43 -5.62
C VAL A 25 -4.98 11.00 -6.48
N ALA A 26 -4.92 11.33 -7.76
CA ALA A 26 -5.95 10.96 -8.71
C ALA A 26 -6.18 9.45 -8.76
N LYS A 27 -7.47 9.04 -8.79
CA LYS A 27 -7.85 7.63 -8.86
C LYS A 27 -7.32 6.94 -10.13
N GLU A 28 -7.21 7.67 -11.23
CA GLU A 28 -6.65 7.16 -12.48
C GLU A 28 -5.16 6.83 -12.37
N SER A 29 -4.36 7.63 -11.66
CA SER A 29 -2.96 7.32 -11.38
C SER A 29 -2.82 6.02 -10.57
N VAL A 30 -3.66 5.86 -9.54
CA VAL A 30 -3.69 4.62 -8.73
C VAL A 30 -4.13 3.43 -9.58
N GLN A 31 -5.13 3.59 -10.45
CA GLN A 31 -5.59 2.52 -11.33
C GLN A 31 -4.51 2.11 -12.33
N ALA A 32 -3.82 3.06 -12.96
CA ALA A 32 -2.71 2.79 -13.88
C ALA A 32 -1.59 1.99 -13.20
N LEU A 33 -1.29 2.32 -11.93
CA LEU A 33 -0.31 1.58 -11.11
C LEU A 33 -0.78 0.17 -10.73
N LYS A 34 -2.10 -0.04 -10.52
CA LYS A 34 -2.67 -1.39 -10.35
C LYS A 34 -2.52 -2.21 -11.62
N ASP A 35 -2.93 -1.64 -12.75
CA ASP A 35 -2.99 -2.31 -14.04
C ASP A 35 -1.60 -2.75 -14.52
N CYS A 36 -0.57 -1.92 -14.30
CA CYS A 36 0.80 -2.29 -14.64
C CYS A 36 1.46 -3.26 -13.64
N GLY A 37 0.82 -3.51 -12.49
CA GLY A 37 1.28 -4.45 -11.47
C GLY A 37 2.26 -3.89 -10.45
N PHE A 38 2.42 -2.56 -10.36
CA PHE A 38 3.32 -1.90 -9.41
C PHE A 38 3.06 -2.34 -7.96
N TYR A 39 1.79 -2.34 -7.52
CA TYR A 39 1.42 -2.76 -6.16
C TYR A 39 1.65 -4.25 -5.88
N ARG A 40 1.82 -5.06 -6.93
CA ARG A 40 2.00 -6.52 -6.87
C ARG A 40 3.47 -6.93 -6.95
N MET A 41 4.39 -5.98 -7.11
CA MET A 41 5.82 -6.25 -7.29
C MET A 41 6.38 -7.13 -6.16
N MET A 42 6.03 -6.82 -4.92
CA MET A 42 6.57 -7.51 -3.74
C MET A 42 5.62 -8.57 -3.16
N LEU A 43 4.49 -8.85 -3.82
CA LEU A 43 3.54 -9.88 -3.42
C LEU A 43 4.03 -11.27 -3.87
N PRO A 44 3.85 -12.34 -3.07
CA PRO A 44 4.14 -13.71 -3.49
C PRO A 44 3.30 -14.17 -4.69
N LYS A 45 3.87 -15.02 -5.57
CA LYS A 45 3.17 -15.50 -6.77
C LYS A 45 1.93 -16.33 -6.47
N GLN A 46 1.91 -17.03 -5.34
CA GLN A 46 0.73 -17.80 -4.90
C GLN A 46 -0.51 -16.93 -4.72
N TRP A 47 -0.33 -15.62 -4.47
CA TRP A 47 -1.38 -14.62 -4.35
C TRP A 47 -1.49 -13.74 -5.61
N GLY A 48 -0.97 -14.18 -6.77
CA GLY A 48 -1.01 -13.39 -8.01
C GLY A 48 0.03 -12.25 -8.07
N GLY A 49 1.03 -12.28 -7.20
CA GLY A 49 2.13 -11.32 -7.17
C GLY A 49 3.27 -11.61 -8.17
N LEU A 50 4.30 -10.75 -8.15
CA LEU A 50 5.40 -10.78 -9.10
C LEU A 50 6.76 -11.19 -8.50
N GLU A 51 6.89 -11.24 -7.16
CA GLU A 51 8.13 -11.60 -6.44
C GLU A 51 9.39 -10.88 -6.98
N HIS A 52 9.26 -9.59 -7.27
CA HIS A 52 10.38 -8.76 -7.69
C HIS A 52 11.35 -8.51 -6.53
N THR A 53 12.59 -8.16 -6.88
CA THR A 53 13.61 -7.83 -5.90
C THR A 53 13.39 -6.41 -5.35
N PRO A 54 13.86 -6.11 -4.12
CA PRO A 54 13.83 -4.74 -3.60
C PRO A 54 14.49 -3.73 -4.53
N GLN A 55 15.58 -4.11 -5.22
CA GLN A 55 16.27 -3.23 -6.18
C GLN A 55 15.39 -2.87 -7.38
N ALA A 56 14.61 -3.82 -7.91
CA ALA A 56 13.68 -3.55 -8.99
C ALA A 56 12.54 -2.66 -8.53
N PHE A 57 11.98 -2.92 -7.34
CA PHE A 57 10.95 -2.08 -6.72
C PHE A 57 11.43 -0.64 -6.51
N PHE A 58 12.63 -0.44 -5.95
CA PHE A 58 13.17 0.90 -5.73
C PHE A 58 13.50 1.62 -7.04
N ALA A 59 13.89 0.92 -8.10
CA ALA A 59 14.09 1.53 -9.41
C ALA A 59 12.77 2.09 -9.99
N ASP A 60 11.68 1.32 -9.93
CA ASP A 60 10.35 1.80 -10.33
C ASP A 60 9.88 2.95 -9.42
N GLN A 61 10.12 2.85 -8.12
CA GLN A 61 9.79 3.90 -7.15
C GLN A 61 10.50 5.23 -7.47
N ILE A 62 11.76 5.20 -7.89
CA ILE A 62 12.53 6.39 -8.30
C ILE A 62 11.94 6.99 -9.57
N ALA A 63 11.64 6.18 -10.59
CA ALA A 63 11.01 6.66 -11.81
C ALA A 63 9.63 7.29 -11.55
N LEU A 64 8.82 6.68 -10.68
CA LEU A 64 7.52 7.21 -10.28
C LEU A 64 7.66 8.56 -9.53
N ALA A 65 8.68 8.68 -8.69
CA ALA A 65 9.00 9.88 -7.94
C ALA A 65 9.39 11.07 -8.84
N GLU A 66 10.07 10.81 -9.97
CA GLU A 66 10.37 11.83 -10.98
C GLU A 66 9.10 12.38 -11.66
N ALA A 67 8.04 11.57 -11.79
CA ALA A 67 6.76 12.00 -12.34
C ALA A 67 5.89 12.77 -11.32
N ASP A 68 5.70 12.21 -10.12
CA ASP A 68 5.05 12.89 -8.99
C ASP A 68 5.46 12.28 -7.64
N MET A 69 6.17 13.04 -6.82
CA MET A 69 6.64 12.62 -5.50
C MET A 69 5.51 12.19 -4.55
N SER A 70 4.34 12.83 -4.60
CA SER A 70 3.21 12.48 -3.72
C SER A 70 2.64 11.11 -4.08
N THR A 71 2.41 10.88 -5.37
CA THR A 71 1.97 9.58 -5.91
C THR A 71 2.98 8.49 -5.59
N ALA A 72 4.28 8.77 -5.76
CA ALA A 72 5.34 7.84 -5.40
C ALA A 72 5.29 7.51 -3.90
N TRP A 73 5.25 8.50 -3.01
CA TRP A 73 5.22 8.29 -1.56
C TRP A 73 4.07 7.38 -1.13
N ILE A 74 2.83 7.71 -1.53
CA ILE A 74 1.68 6.89 -1.12
C ILE A 74 1.76 5.49 -1.72
N SER A 75 2.20 5.37 -2.97
CA SER A 75 2.18 4.10 -3.68
C SER A 75 3.27 3.16 -3.18
N GLY A 76 4.43 3.71 -2.82
CA GLY A 76 5.52 2.95 -2.23
C GLY A 76 5.15 2.39 -0.86
N ILE A 77 4.48 3.19 -0.01
CA ILE A 77 3.95 2.71 1.28
C ILE A 77 2.93 1.59 1.07
N ILE A 78 1.98 1.78 0.16
CA ILE A 78 0.95 0.76 -0.10
C ILE A 78 1.59 -0.53 -0.65
N ALA A 79 2.51 -0.42 -1.62
CA ALA A 79 3.13 -1.57 -2.27
C ALA A 79 4.01 -2.39 -1.30
N VAL A 80 4.72 -1.75 -0.36
CA VAL A 80 5.56 -2.48 0.60
C VAL A 80 4.74 -3.27 1.62
N HIS A 81 3.46 -2.95 1.85
CA HIS A 81 2.61 -3.75 2.73
C HIS A 81 2.34 -5.16 2.21
N ALA A 82 2.42 -5.39 0.90
CA ALA A 82 2.36 -6.75 0.35
C ALA A 82 3.54 -7.61 0.84
N PHE A 83 4.75 -7.03 0.94
CA PHE A 83 5.89 -7.70 1.55
C PHE A 83 5.68 -7.95 3.05
N GLN A 84 5.13 -6.97 3.77
CA GLN A 84 4.86 -7.13 5.19
C GLN A 84 3.86 -8.26 5.47
N LEU A 85 2.75 -8.32 4.72
CA LEU A 85 1.78 -9.41 4.84
C LEU A 85 2.37 -10.77 4.47
N ALA A 86 3.31 -10.81 3.51
CA ALA A 86 4.00 -12.03 3.12
C ALA A 86 4.90 -12.63 4.23
N VAL A 87 5.29 -11.85 5.24
CA VAL A 87 6.06 -12.32 6.40
C VAL A 87 5.20 -12.49 7.66
N MET A 88 3.89 -12.25 7.57
CA MET A 88 2.91 -12.55 8.63
C MET A 88 2.39 -13.99 8.49
N ASP A 89 1.44 -14.38 9.35
CA ASP A 89 0.72 -15.64 9.20
C ASP A 89 0.01 -15.68 7.83
N GLU A 90 0.05 -16.83 7.15
CA GLU A 90 -0.53 -17.01 5.82
C GLU A 90 -2.03 -16.67 5.79
N ALA A 91 -2.76 -16.88 6.89
CA ALA A 91 -4.16 -16.52 7.01
C ALA A 91 -4.38 -15.02 6.75
N ALA A 92 -3.49 -14.14 7.20
CA ALA A 92 -3.60 -12.70 6.98
C ALA A 92 -3.45 -12.34 5.48
N ALA A 93 -2.49 -12.97 4.79
CA ALA A 93 -2.33 -12.77 3.36
C ALA A 93 -3.52 -13.33 2.56
N ARG A 94 -4.08 -14.47 3.00
CA ARG A 94 -5.26 -15.08 2.40
C ARG A 94 -6.49 -14.18 2.53
N ASP A 95 -6.73 -13.60 3.71
CA ASP A 95 -7.86 -12.72 3.94
C ASP A 95 -7.79 -11.45 3.09
N VAL A 96 -6.58 -10.90 2.88
CA VAL A 96 -6.38 -9.67 2.11
C VAL A 96 -6.38 -9.91 0.60
N TYR A 97 -5.67 -10.94 0.13
CA TYR A 97 -5.37 -11.14 -1.30
C TYR A 97 -6.08 -12.33 -1.94
N GLY A 98 -6.83 -13.13 -1.18
CA GLY A 98 -7.49 -14.35 -1.68
C GLY A 98 -8.48 -14.10 -2.81
N ASP A 99 -9.19 -12.97 -2.76
CA ASP A 99 -10.18 -12.59 -3.77
C ASP A 99 -9.61 -11.68 -4.88
N ASP A 100 -8.75 -10.72 -4.52
CA ASP A 100 -8.15 -9.76 -5.47
C ASP A 100 -6.68 -9.46 -5.12
N PRO A 101 -5.72 -9.81 -6.00
CA PRO A 101 -4.30 -9.49 -5.81
C PRO A 101 -3.99 -7.97 -5.88
N ASN A 102 -4.93 -7.15 -6.33
CA ASN A 102 -4.82 -5.68 -6.38
C ASN A 102 -5.42 -4.98 -5.16
N THR A 103 -5.82 -5.73 -4.13
CA THR A 103 -6.25 -5.18 -2.85
C THR A 103 -5.15 -4.31 -2.25
N LEU A 104 -5.49 -3.05 -1.93
CA LEU A 104 -4.53 -2.10 -1.37
C LEU A 104 -4.71 -1.98 0.14
N VAL A 105 -3.57 -1.91 0.83
CA VAL A 105 -3.49 -1.86 2.28
C VAL A 105 -2.79 -0.56 2.67
N SER A 106 -3.43 0.26 3.50
CA SER A 106 -2.77 1.42 4.11
C SER A 106 -2.16 1.04 5.46
N SER A 107 -1.48 1.97 6.13
CA SER A 107 -1.01 1.72 7.49
C SER A 107 -0.99 2.95 8.36
N SER A 108 -0.93 2.71 9.68
CA SER A 108 -0.47 3.68 10.67
C SER A 108 0.01 2.92 11.91
N TYR A 109 1.32 2.88 12.10
CA TYR A 109 1.95 2.06 13.14
C TYR A 109 2.06 2.72 14.49
N ASN A 110 1.96 4.04 14.57
CA ASN A 110 2.07 4.74 15.84
C ASN A 110 0.90 4.32 16.75
N PRO A 111 1.13 3.61 17.86
CA PRO A 111 0.05 3.10 18.71
C PRO A 111 -0.51 4.17 19.66
N VAL A 112 0.01 5.41 19.61
CA VAL A 112 -0.50 6.50 20.46
C VAL A 112 -1.98 6.73 20.19
N GLY A 113 -2.80 6.54 21.22
CA GLY A 113 -4.26 6.67 21.15
C GLY A 113 -5.00 5.38 20.80
N ALA A 114 -4.28 4.29 20.49
CA ALA A 114 -4.84 2.96 20.40
C ALA A 114 -5.16 2.40 21.79
N LYS A 115 -6.30 1.73 21.91
CA LYS A 115 -6.71 0.93 23.06
C LYS A 115 -6.91 -0.49 22.56
N VAL A 116 -6.21 -1.43 23.20
CA VAL A 116 -6.31 -2.85 22.91
C VAL A 116 -6.86 -3.55 24.14
N ALA A 117 -7.96 -4.28 23.99
CA ALA A 117 -8.48 -5.18 25.01
C ALA A 117 -8.41 -6.62 24.48
N ILE A 118 -7.92 -7.54 25.30
CA ILE A 118 -7.89 -8.98 24.98
C ILE A 118 -9.35 -9.50 25.02
N SER A 119 -9.75 -10.24 23.99
CA SER A 119 -11.01 -11.00 23.93
C SER A 119 -10.71 -12.51 23.90
N ASP A 120 -11.75 -13.34 24.04
CA ASP A 120 -11.60 -14.80 24.04
C ASP A 120 -10.99 -15.35 22.73
N ASP A 121 -11.19 -14.64 21.62
CA ASP A 121 -10.82 -15.03 20.26
C ASP A 121 -9.85 -14.05 19.57
N GLY A 122 -9.32 -13.06 20.30
CA GLY A 122 -8.39 -12.07 19.72
C GLY A 122 -8.32 -10.77 20.50
N PHE A 123 -8.53 -9.65 19.80
CA PHE A 123 -8.40 -8.31 20.35
C PHE A 123 -9.53 -7.39 19.90
N MET A 124 -10.06 -6.61 20.82
CA MET A 124 -10.86 -5.43 20.50
C MET A 124 -9.91 -4.23 20.38
N LEU A 125 -9.84 -3.65 19.17
CA LEU A 125 -9.00 -2.49 18.86
C LEU A 125 -9.87 -1.24 18.65
N SER A 126 -9.59 -0.17 19.39
CA SER A 126 -10.25 1.13 19.19
C SER A 126 -9.26 2.27 19.34
N GLY A 127 -9.49 3.40 18.68
CA GLY A 127 -8.57 4.53 18.74
C GLY A 127 -8.66 5.45 17.54
N ARG A 128 -7.69 6.35 17.42
CA ARG A 128 -7.50 7.23 16.26
C ARG A 128 -6.06 7.16 15.82
N TRP A 129 -5.86 6.73 14.57
CA TRP A 129 -4.56 6.66 13.93
C TRP A 129 -4.41 7.80 12.92
N GLY A 130 -3.37 8.61 13.08
CA GLY A 130 -3.01 9.65 12.11
C GLY A 130 -2.08 9.13 11.02
N TRP A 131 -1.81 9.94 10.00
CA TRP A 131 -0.75 9.71 9.00
C TRP A 131 -0.88 8.42 8.19
N SER A 132 -2.09 8.06 7.75
CA SER A 132 -2.31 6.92 6.85
C SER A 132 -2.28 7.36 5.39
N SER A 133 -1.06 7.44 4.83
CA SER A 133 -0.80 7.87 3.45
C SER A 133 -1.56 6.98 2.46
N GLY A 134 -2.35 7.58 1.58
CA GLY A 134 -3.12 6.86 0.54
C GLY A 134 -4.29 6.01 1.06
N SER A 135 -4.71 6.17 2.31
CA SER A 135 -5.81 5.39 2.91
C SER A 135 -7.14 5.45 2.15
N GLU A 136 -7.45 6.58 1.49
CA GLU A 136 -8.62 6.75 0.62
C GLU A 136 -8.65 5.78 -0.59
N HIS A 137 -7.52 5.13 -0.89
CA HIS A 137 -7.40 4.17 -1.99
C HIS A 137 -7.38 2.71 -1.50
N CYS A 138 -7.44 2.49 -0.19
CA CYS A 138 -7.23 1.18 0.43
C CYS A 138 -8.54 0.63 1.03
N SER A 139 -8.70 -0.68 0.98
CA SER A 139 -9.82 -1.39 1.63
C SER A 139 -9.40 -2.07 2.93
N TRP A 140 -8.10 -2.19 3.19
CA TRP A 140 -7.52 -2.74 4.41
C TRP A 140 -6.53 -1.76 5.05
N ALA A 141 -6.27 -1.92 6.34
CA ALA A 141 -5.28 -1.12 7.06
C ALA A 141 -4.48 -1.96 8.06
N LEU A 142 -3.17 -1.72 8.13
CA LEU A 142 -2.28 -2.21 9.17
C LEU A 142 -2.17 -1.15 10.27
N LEU A 143 -2.66 -1.46 11.48
CA LEU A 143 -2.72 -0.52 12.60
C LEU A 143 -1.85 -0.99 13.77
N GLY A 144 -1.11 -0.05 14.38
CA GLY A 144 -0.33 -0.32 15.58
C GLY A 144 -1.18 -0.28 16.85
N GLY A 145 -0.97 -1.23 17.75
CA GLY A 145 -1.55 -1.27 19.09
C GLY A 145 -0.58 -1.93 20.08
N ILE A 146 -0.66 -1.56 21.35
CA ILE A 146 0.15 -2.18 22.42
C ILE A 146 -0.75 -3.14 23.19
N VAL A 147 -0.35 -4.41 23.24
CA VAL A 147 -0.95 -5.40 24.15
C VAL A 147 -0.19 -5.32 25.48
N HIS A 148 -0.89 -4.92 26.53
CA HIS A 148 -0.34 -4.98 27.88
C HIS A 148 -0.56 -6.41 28.43
N GLY A 149 0.54 -7.04 28.86
CA GLY A 149 0.50 -8.31 29.58
C GLY A 149 0.14 -8.15 31.04
#